data_AF-A0A7V5KW05-F1
#
_entry.id   AF-A0A7V5KW05-F1
#
_cell.length_a   1.000
_cell.length_b   1.000
_cell.length_c   1.000
_cell.angle_alpha   90.00
_cell.angle_beta   90.00
_cell.angle_gamma   90.00
#
_symmetry.space_group_name_H-M   'P 1'
#
loop_
_entity.id
_entity.type
_entity.pdbx_description
1 polymer ?
#
loop_
_entity_poly.entity_id
_entity_poly.type
_entity_poly.pdbx_seq_one_letter_code
_entity_poly.pdbx_strand_id
1 'polypeptide(L)'
;MRVKVPVGVAYGTDIAKVLEILQGCAENNPMVLNQPKARALFLAFGDSSLDFELRVWIAEFTDRRQALSELNQDIDSEFSSAGIEIPFPQSDLHLRSVDAGILKKVRPV
;
A
#
# COMPACT_ATOMS: atom_id res chain seq x y z
N MET A 1 17.45 10.34 9.20
CA MET A 1 16.55 9.50 10.02
C MET A 1 15.81 8.45 9.21
N ARG A 2 15.31 7.37 9.84
CA ARG A 2 14.56 6.31 9.14
C ARG A 2 13.06 6.63 9.04
N VAL A 3 12.51 6.50 7.84
CA VAL A 3 11.08 6.63 7.54
C VAL A 3 10.54 5.28 7.06
N LYS A 4 9.29 5.00 7.40
CA LYS A 4 8.56 3.79 7.02
C LYS A 4 7.37 4.20 6.16
N VAL A 5 7.20 3.51 5.05
CA VAL A 5 6.09 3.71 4.11
C VAL A 5 5.35 2.37 4.01
N PRO A 6 4.23 2.20 4.74
CA PRO A 6 3.42 1.00 4.67
C PRO A 6 2.61 1.00 3.37
N VAL A 7 2.53 -0.15 2.70
CA VAL A 7 1.84 -0.32 1.42
C VAL A 7 1.11 -1.65 1.42
N GLY A 8 -0.18 -1.65 1.09
CA GLY A 8 -0.98 -2.86 0.90
C GLY A 8 -1.33 -3.04 -0.56
N VAL A 9 -1.21 -4.25 -1.09
CA VAL A 9 -1.61 -4.61 -2.46
C VAL A 9 -2.55 -5.81 -2.46
N ALA A 10 -3.32 -5.99 -3.53
CA ALA A 10 -4.30 -7.05 -3.62
C ALA A 10 -3.64 -8.44 -3.60
N TYR A 11 -4.33 -9.42 -3.03
CA TYR A 11 -3.91 -10.82 -3.11
C TYR A 11 -3.81 -11.29 -4.57
N GLY A 12 -2.83 -12.15 -4.86
CA GLY A 12 -2.54 -12.62 -6.21
C GLY A 12 -1.56 -11.75 -7.00
N THR A 13 -1.13 -10.60 -6.44
CA THR A 13 -0.06 -9.77 -7.00
C THR A 13 1.30 -10.47 -6.91
N ASP A 14 2.16 -10.28 -7.92
CA ASP A 14 3.55 -10.73 -7.90
C ASP A 14 4.37 -9.96 -6.85
N ILE A 15 4.72 -10.66 -5.76
CA ILE A 15 5.49 -10.13 -4.62
C ILE A 15 6.86 -9.60 -5.07
N ALA A 16 7.54 -10.28 -6.00
CA ALA A 16 8.87 -9.87 -6.44
C ALA A 16 8.80 -8.54 -7.19
N LYS A 17 7.79 -8.37 -8.06
CA LYS A 17 7.54 -7.14 -8.79
C LYS A 17 7.22 -5.97 -7.86
N VAL A 18 6.43 -6.19 -6.80
CA VAL A 18 6.12 -5.17 -5.80
C VAL A 18 7.41 -4.72 -5.08
N LEU A 19 8.25 -5.65 -4.64
CA LEU A 19 9.50 -5.32 -3.96
C LEU A 19 10.46 -4.55 -4.86
N GLU A 20 10.56 -4.93 -6.14
CA GLU A 20 11.37 -4.23 -7.14
C GLU A 20 10.91 -2.79 -7.33
N ILE A 21 9.61 -2.57 -7.54
CA ILE A 21 9.05 -1.22 -7.72
C ILE A 21 9.27 -0.36 -6.48
N LEU A 22 8.96 -0.87 -5.28
CA LEU A 22 9.16 -0.12 -4.04
C LEU A 22 10.63 0.28 -3.84
N GLN A 23 11.55 -0.62 -4.17
CA GLN A 23 12.98 -0.33 -4.11
C GLN A 23 13.37 0.75 -5.14
N GLY A 24 12.86 0.66 -6.37
CA GLY A 24 13.08 1.65 -7.43
C GLY A 24 12.56 3.05 -7.08
N CYS A 25 11.36 3.15 -6.50
CA CYS A 25 10.81 4.42 -6.02
C CYS A 25 11.75 5.08 -4.99
N ALA A 26 12.33 4.30 -4.07
CA ALA A 26 13.28 4.83 -3.10
C ALA A 26 14.60 5.27 -3.72
N GLU A 27 15.11 4.52 -4.70
CA GLU A 27 16.40 4.83 -5.36
C GLU A 27 16.31 6.05 -6.29
N ASN A 28 15.12 6.32 -6.85
CA ASN A 28 14.88 7.45 -7.73
C ASN A 28 14.48 8.74 -6.97
N ASN A 29 14.13 8.65 -5.69
CA ASN A 29 13.67 9.80 -4.92
C ASN A 29 14.85 10.60 -4.33
N PRO A 30 14.99 11.90 -4.65
CA PRO A 30 16.15 12.72 -4.24
C PRO A 30 16.21 13.00 -2.74
N MET A 31 15.10 12.84 -2.01
CA MET A 31 15.07 12.99 -0.56
C MET A 31 15.60 11.76 0.19
N VAL A 32 15.72 10.63 -0.51
CA VAL A 32 16.21 9.37 0.05
C VAL A 32 17.74 9.30 -0.03
N LEU A 33 18.36 9.00 1.11
CA LEU A 33 19.79 8.79 1.21
C LEU A 33 20.18 7.44 0.60
N ASN A 34 21.23 7.44 -0.21
CA ASN A 34 21.83 6.23 -0.77
C ASN A 34 22.51 5.34 0.30
N GLN A 35 22.97 5.97 1.40
CA GLN A 35 23.58 5.28 2.53
C GLN A 35 23.05 5.86 3.84
N PRO A 36 22.41 5.04 4.71
CA PRO A 36 22.16 3.61 4.55
C PRO A 36 21.13 3.29 3.45
N LYS A 37 21.25 2.13 2.80
CA LYS A 37 20.35 1.72 1.71
C LYS A 37 18.90 1.59 2.18
N ALA A 38 17.97 1.99 1.31
CA ALA A 38 16.56 1.66 1.45
C ALA A 38 16.32 0.14 1.38
N ARG A 39 15.21 -0.32 1.96
CA ARG A 39 14.78 -1.72 1.89
C ARG A 39 13.26 -1.80 1.75
N ALA A 40 12.80 -2.46 0.69
CA ALA A 40 11.45 -2.98 0.59
C ALA A 40 11.33 -4.32 1.32
N LEU A 41 10.23 -4.54 2.03
CA LEU A 41 9.96 -5.74 2.81
C LEU A 41 8.53 -6.21 2.58
N PHE A 42 8.35 -7.52 2.41
CA PHE A 42 7.05 -8.17 2.58
C PHE A 42 6.89 -8.56 4.05
N LEU A 43 5.86 -8.06 4.72
CA LEU A 43 5.71 -8.17 6.17
C LEU A 43 4.69 -9.23 6.59
N ALA A 44 3.53 -9.25 5.95
CA ALA A 44 2.42 -10.08 6.40
C ALA A 44 1.39 -10.34 5.29
N PHE A 45 0.58 -11.36 5.52
CA PHE A 45 -0.69 -11.57 4.84
C PHE A 45 -1.76 -10.90 5.71
N GLY A 46 -2.24 -9.73 5.30
CA GLY A 46 -3.27 -8.94 5.99
C GLY A 46 -4.68 -9.40 5.65
N ASP A 47 -5.68 -8.87 6.34
CA ASP A 47 -7.08 -9.31 6.21
C ASP A 47 -7.64 -9.10 4.79
N SER A 48 -7.16 -8.08 4.06
CA SER A 48 -7.60 -7.76 2.69
C SER A 48 -6.43 -7.37 1.76
N SER A 49 -5.19 -7.53 2.20
CA SER A 49 -3.99 -7.13 1.45
C SER A 49 -2.79 -8.03 1.72
N LEU A 50 -1.86 -8.06 0.78
CA LEU A 50 -0.47 -8.41 1.02
C LEU A 50 0.23 -7.15 1.53
N ASP A 51 0.82 -7.22 2.73
CA ASP A 51 1.35 -6.05 3.42
C ASP A 51 2.85 -5.91 3.22
N PHE A 52 3.26 -4.75 2.73
CA PHE A 52 4.65 -4.36 2.46
C PHE A 52 5.04 -3.12 3.27
N GLU A 53 6.34 -2.95 3.50
CA GLU A 53 6.90 -1.73 4.08
C GLU A 53 8.19 -1.34 3.37
N LEU A 54 8.21 -0.15 2.80
CA LEU A 54 9.42 0.47 2.31
C LEU A 54 10.07 1.28 3.44
N ARG A 55 11.33 0.95 3.74
CA ARG A 55 12.14 1.64 4.76
C ARG A 55 13.21 2.47 4.06
N VAL A 56 13.17 3.78 4.26
CA VAL A 56 14.15 4.72 3.68
C VAL A 56 14.85 5.51 4.76
N TRP A 57 15.96 6.14 4.40
CA TRP A 57 16.65 7.11 5.24
C TRP A 57 16.60 8.48 4.56
N ILE A 58 16.28 9.53 5.30
CA ILE A 58 16.26 10.92 4.82
C ILE A 58 17.22 11.78 5.65
N ALA A 59 17.67 12.92 5.14
CA ALA A 59 18.60 13.80 5.85
C ALA A 59 17.94 14.45 7.08
N GLU A 60 16.90 15.25 6.86
CA GLU A 60 16.30 16.12 7.88
C GLU A 60 14.90 15.66 8.32
N PHE A 61 14.53 15.98 9.56
CA PHE A 61 13.20 15.65 10.09
C PHE A 61 12.07 16.49 9.47
N THR A 62 12.37 17.76 9.15
CA THR A 62 11.41 18.70 8.54
C THR A 62 10.85 18.16 7.23
N ASP A 63 11.66 17.39 6.52
CA ASP A 63 11.35 16.90 5.17
C ASP A 63 10.57 15.59 5.22
N ARG A 64 10.36 15.00 6.41
CA ARG A 64 9.71 13.69 6.56
C ARG A 64 8.34 13.60 5.89
N ARG A 65 7.51 14.64 6.02
CA ARG A 65 6.17 14.66 5.41
C ARG A 65 6.24 14.76 3.90
N GLN A 66 7.16 15.56 3.39
CA GLN A 66 7.36 15.74 1.96
C GLN A 66 7.89 14.47 1.32
N ALA A 67 8.96 13.88 1.88
CA ALA A 67 9.52 12.62 1.40
C ALA A 67 8.47 11.49 1.42
N LEU A 68 7.65 11.38 2.46
CA LEU A 68 6.56 10.41 2.51
C LEU A 68 5.51 10.66 1.42
N SER A 69 5.15 11.92 1.18
CA SER A 69 4.17 12.28 0.15
C SER A 69 4.69 11.99 -1.26
N GLU A 70 5.95 12.33 -1.55
CA GLU A 70 6.58 12.06 -2.84
C GLU A 70 6.69 10.56 -3.08
N LEU A 71 7.21 9.80 -2.12
CA LEU A 71 7.28 8.34 -2.22
C LEU A 71 5.90 7.70 -2.44
N ASN A 72 4.86 8.14 -1.74
CA ASN A 72 3.52 7.60 -1.95
C ASN A 72 2.97 7.88 -3.36
N GLN A 73 3.24 9.07 -3.91
CA GLN A 73 2.84 9.42 -5.28
C GLN A 73 3.61 8.60 -6.32
N ASP A 74 4.92 8.43 -6.12
CA ASP A 74 5.76 7.61 -6.99
C ASP A 74 5.29 6.15 -6.97
N ILE A 75 5.01 5.59 -5.79
CA ILE A 75 4.51 4.23 -5.62
C ILE A 75 3.14 4.04 -6.30
N ASP A 76 2.21 4.97 -6.11
CA ASP A 76 0.88 4.92 -6.75
C ASP A 76 0.99 4.94 -8.28
N SER A 77 1.81 5.85 -8.82
CA SER A 77 2.06 5.98 -10.26
C SER A 77 2.69 4.72 -10.86
N GLU A 78 3.72 4.18 -10.22
CA GLU A 78 4.41 2.96 -10.67
C GLU A 78 3.51 1.72 -10.56
N PHE A 79 2.72 1.61 -9.49
CA PHE A 79 1.76 0.52 -9.35
C PHE A 79 0.67 0.58 -10.41
N SER A 80 0.10 1.76 -10.64
CA SER A 80 -0.87 1.96 -11.73
C SER A 80 -0.28 1.57 -13.08
N SER A 81 0.97 1.98 -13.36
CA SER A 81 1.66 1.64 -14.62
C SER A 81 1.98 0.14 -14.73
N ALA A 82 2.24 -0.51 -13.60
CA ALA A 82 2.54 -1.94 -13.51
C ALA A 82 1.29 -2.84 -13.46
N GLY A 83 0.08 -2.27 -13.39
CA GLY A 83 -1.18 -2.98 -13.23
C GLY A 83 -1.35 -3.63 -11.84
N ILE A 84 -0.74 -3.04 -10.81
CA ILE A 84 -0.83 -3.51 -9.42
C ILE A 84 -1.98 -2.78 -8.73
N GLU A 85 -2.92 -3.56 -8.19
CA GLU A 85 -4.10 -3.03 -7.52
C GLU A 85 -3.84 -2.81 -6.02
N ILE A 86 -4.21 -1.62 -5.53
CA ILE A 86 -4.29 -1.31 -4.09
C ILE A 86 -5.73 -1.59 -3.64
N PRO A 87 -5.96 -2.58 -2.76
CA PRO A 87 -7.30 -3.02 -2.43
C PRO A 87 -8.00 -1.99 -1.55
N PHE A 88 -9.28 -1.77 -1.81
CA PHE A 88 -10.15 -1.13 -0.82
C PHE A 88 -10.42 -2.12 0.32
N PRO A 89 -10.52 -1.66 1.57
CA PRO A 89 -10.93 -2.52 2.68
C PRO A 89 -12.25 -3.20 2.34
N GLN A 90 -12.26 -4.54 2.32
CA GLN A 90 -13.48 -5.31 2.09
C GLN A 90 -13.99 -5.83 3.42
N SER A 91 -15.31 -5.77 3.61
CA SER A 91 -15.98 -6.33 4.78
C SER A 91 -17.12 -7.21 4.29
N ASP A 92 -16.99 -8.52 4.48
CA ASP A 92 -18.06 -9.45 4.17
C ASP A 92 -19.13 -9.41 5.28
N LEU A 93 -20.36 -9.04 4.90
CA LEU A 93 -21.50 -9.07 5.82
C LEU A 93 -22.24 -10.40 5.68
N HIS A 94 -22.06 -11.30 6.64
CA HIS A 94 -22.82 -12.56 6.70
C HIS A 94 -24.13 -12.40 7.50
N LEU A 95 -25.25 -12.20 6.80
CA LEU A 95 -26.57 -12.07 7.42
C LEU A 95 -27.17 -13.44 7.74
N ARG A 96 -27.26 -13.79 9.04
CA ARG A 96 -27.85 -15.08 9.49
C ARG A 96 -29.38 -15.09 9.48
N SER A 97 -30.01 -13.94 9.67
CA SER A 97 -31.47 -13.77 9.60
C SER A 97 -31.80 -12.33 9.25
N VAL A 98 -32.77 -12.14 8.35
CA VAL A 98 -33.28 -10.82 7.98
C VAL A 98 -34.77 -10.79 8.30
N ASP A 99 -35.22 -9.78 9.04
CA ASP A 99 -36.64 -9.59 9.30
C ASP A 99 -37.41 -9.42 7.98
N ALA A 100 -38.51 -10.17 7.84
CA ALA A 100 -39.33 -10.16 6.63
C ALA A 100 -39.91 -8.77 6.30
N GLY A 101 -40.03 -7.90 7.31
CA GLY A 101 -40.44 -6.50 7.13
C GLY A 101 -39.39 -5.61 6.45
N ILE A 102 -38.11 -5.97 6.53
CA ILE A 102 -36.99 -5.25 5.90
C ILE A 102 -36.83 -5.68 4.44
N LEU A 103 -37.01 -6.98 4.14
CA LEU A 103 -36.94 -7.51 2.77
C LEU A 103 -37.95 -6.86 1.81
N LYS A 104 -39.11 -6.39 2.30
CA LYS A 104 -40.11 -5.70 1.49
C LYS A 104 -39.74 -4.26 1.12
N LYS A 105 -38.73 -3.67 1.77
CA LYS A 105 -38.31 -2.27 1.55
C LYS A 105 -37.02 -2.15 0.72
N VAL A 106 -36.28 -3.24 0.53
CA VAL A 106 -35.10 -3.24 -0.33
C VAL A 106 -35.56 -3.45 -1.77
N ARG A 107 -35.43 -2.43 -2.61
CA ARG A 107 -35.57 -2.62 -4.06
C ARG A 107 -34.33 -3.36 -4.57
N PRO A 108 -34.48 -4.39 -5.42
CA PRO A 108 -33.34 -4.94 -6.11
C PRO A 108 -32.75 -3.84 -7.02
N VAL A 109 -31.43 -3.73 -7.00
CA VAL A 109 -30.65 -2.89 -7.93
C VAL A 109 -30.49 -3.64 -9.25
#